data_AF-A0AAV2MXF5-F1
#
_entry.id   AF-A0AAV2MXF5-F1
#
_cell.length_a   1.000
_cell.length_b   1.000
_cell.length_c   1.000
_cell.angle_alpha   90.00
_cell.angle_beta   90.00
_cell.angle_gamma   90.00
#
_symmetry.space_group_name_H-M   'P 1'
#
loop_
_entity.id
_entity.type
_entity.pdbx_description
1 polymer ?
#
loop_
_entity_poly.entity_id
_entity_poly.type
_entity_poly.pdbx_seq_one_letter_code
_entity_poly.pdbx_strand_id
1 'polypeptide(L)'
;MADEMANDSTVNMNEDIPHTCGVCETIVNKNDLGLHPCFEGYTHFYVDDNFYCYPQCQNGDIVRNSLMADGSEAVVVTNAPECTEYTAH
;
A
#
# COMPACT_ATOMS: atom_id res chain seq x y z
N MET A 1 32.83 18.70 -31.96
CA MET A 1 32.97 17.74 -30.85
C MET A 1 31.73 17.95 -30.02
N ALA A 2 30.66 17.22 -30.34
CA ALA A 2 29.42 17.29 -29.58
C ALA A 2 29.66 16.44 -28.34
N ASP A 3 29.74 17.07 -27.18
CA ASP A 3 29.78 16.37 -25.90
C ASP A 3 28.36 16.29 -25.35
N GLU A 4 28.03 15.07 -24.96
CA GLU A 4 26.74 14.58 -24.55
C GLU A 4 26.49 14.91 -23.08
N MET A 5 25.31 15.42 -22.75
CA MET A 5 24.73 15.20 -21.43
C MET A 5 23.23 15.49 -21.49
N ALA A 6 22.49 14.49 -21.99
CA ALA A 6 21.07 14.36 -21.70
C ALA A 6 20.93 14.03 -20.21
N ASN A 7 20.95 15.07 -19.38
CA ASN A 7 20.45 15.02 -18.02
C ASN A 7 18.92 14.91 -18.10
N ASP A 8 18.42 13.69 -18.35
CA ASP A 8 17.03 13.36 -18.07
C ASP A 8 16.89 13.21 -16.55
N SER A 9 16.86 14.36 -15.86
CA SER A 9 16.40 14.45 -14.48
C SER A 9 14.88 14.35 -14.48
N THR A 10 14.33 13.19 -14.82
CA THR A 10 12.99 12.82 -14.37
C THR A 10 13.11 12.11 -13.03
N VAL A 11 13.52 12.86 -12.00
CA VAL A 11 13.27 12.39 -10.63
C VAL A 11 11.76 12.41 -10.44
N ASN A 12 11.12 11.26 -10.59
CA ASN A 12 9.74 11.05 -10.21
C ASN A 12 9.63 11.26 -8.70
N MET A 13 9.31 12.49 -8.28
CA MET A 13 9.18 12.88 -6.87
C MET A 13 7.95 12.25 -6.17
N ASN A 14 7.41 11.15 -6.71
CA ASN A 14 6.26 10.39 -6.16
C ASN A 14 6.59 8.92 -5.82
N GLU A 15 7.81 8.45 -6.09
CA GLU A 15 8.20 7.03 -5.91
C GLU A 15 8.89 6.72 -4.57
N ASP A 16 9.25 7.73 -3.78
CA ASP A 16 10.05 7.55 -2.55
C ASP A 16 9.22 7.60 -1.25
N ILE A 17 7.89 7.74 -1.33
CA ILE A 17 7.09 7.78 -0.10
C ILE A 17 7.01 6.35 0.48
N PRO A 18 7.58 6.10 1.67
CA PRO A 18 7.51 4.78 2.29
C PRO A 18 6.07 4.46 2.65
N HIS A 19 5.65 3.23 2.39
CA HIS A 19 4.36 2.71 2.79
C HIS A 19 4.54 1.77 3.98
N THR A 20 3.46 1.50 4.71
CA THR A 20 3.49 0.59 5.86
C THR A 20 2.55 -0.59 5.63
N CYS A 21 3.06 -1.82 5.71
CA CYS A 21 2.22 -3.00 5.58
C CYS A 21 1.20 -3.05 6.73
N GLY A 22 -0.09 -3.02 6.39
CA GLY A 22 -1.18 -3.05 7.37
C GLY A 22 -1.39 -4.40 8.04
N VAL A 23 -0.63 -5.44 7.67
CA VAL A 23 -0.69 -6.79 8.27
C VAL A 23 0.44 -7.03 9.26
N CYS A 24 1.66 -6.58 8.97
CA CYS A 24 2.85 -6.86 9.78
C CYS A 24 3.61 -5.60 10.21
N GLU A 25 3.07 -4.40 9.91
CA GLU A 25 3.61 -3.08 10.30
C GLU A 25 5.03 -2.79 9.81
N THR A 26 5.52 -3.58 8.85
CA THR A 26 6.83 -3.37 8.23
C THR A 26 6.75 -2.26 7.19
N ILE A 27 7.74 -1.37 7.19
CA ILE A 27 7.87 -0.32 6.18
C ILE A 27 8.29 -0.96 4.85
N VAL A 28 7.58 -0.64 3.77
CA VAL A 28 7.76 -1.20 2.43
C VAL A 28 7.83 -0.07 1.42
N ASN A 29 8.75 -0.15 0.46
CA ASN A 29 8.72 0.75 -0.68
C ASN A 29 7.58 0.39 -1.61
N LYS A 30 7.00 1.40 -2.29
CA LYS A 30 5.91 1.20 -3.24
C LYS A 30 6.27 0.20 -4.35
N ASN A 31 7.50 0.25 -4.84
CA ASN A 31 8.02 -0.64 -5.89
C ASN A 31 8.22 -2.09 -5.41
N ASP A 32 8.30 -2.32 -4.09
CA ASP A 32 8.52 -3.64 -3.48
C ASP A 32 7.23 -4.26 -2.92
N LEU A 33 6.08 -3.58 -3.01
CA LEU A 33 4.80 -4.06 -2.45
C LEU A 33 4.42 -5.46 -2.95
N GLY A 34 4.61 -5.72 -4.25
CA GLY A 34 4.32 -7.03 -4.86
C GLY A 34 5.28 -8.15 -4.44
N LEU A 35 6.42 -7.81 -3.83
CA LEU A 35 7.41 -8.78 -3.31
C LEU A 35 7.23 -9.04 -1.81
N HIS A 36 6.36 -8.27 -1.13
CA HIS A 36 6.21 -8.37 0.30
C HIS A 36 5.35 -9.59 0.68
N PRO A 37 5.79 -10.43 1.64
CA PRO A 37 5.19 -11.74 1.93
C PRO A 37 3.70 -11.69 2.30
N CYS A 38 3.22 -10.60 2.93
CA CYS A 38 1.80 -10.45 3.25
C CYS A 38 0.90 -10.31 2.01
N PHE A 39 1.46 -9.95 0.85
CA PHE A 39 0.75 -9.80 -0.42
C PHE A 39 0.90 -11.01 -1.34
N GLU A 40 1.67 -12.04 -0.94
CA GLU A 40 1.78 -13.27 -1.73
C GLU A 40 0.41 -13.94 -1.90
N GLY A 41 0.06 -14.23 -3.14
CA GLY A 41 -1.24 -14.82 -3.50
C GLY A 41 -2.38 -13.82 -3.69
N TYR A 42 -2.16 -12.52 -3.47
CA TYR A 42 -3.14 -11.46 -3.76
C TYR A 42 -2.83 -10.81 -5.10
N THR A 43 -3.86 -10.60 -5.92
CA THR A 43 -3.73 -9.90 -7.22
C THR A 43 -3.86 -8.39 -7.10
N HIS A 44 -4.41 -7.91 -5.98
CA HIS A 44 -4.67 -6.51 -5.72
C HIS A 44 -4.22 -6.14 -4.31
N PHE A 45 -3.92 -4.86 -4.13
CA PHE A 45 -3.67 -4.26 -2.83
C PHE A 45 -4.38 -2.92 -2.75
N TYR A 46 -4.81 -2.57 -1.55
CA TYR A 46 -5.41 -1.29 -1.22
C TYR A 46 -4.40 -0.43 -0.47
N VAL A 47 -4.30 0.84 -0.82
CA VAL A 47 -3.49 1.82 -0.08
C VAL A 47 -4.42 2.92 0.42
N ASP A 48 -4.39 3.20 1.72
CA ASP A 48 -5.17 4.28 2.32
C ASP A 48 -4.38 5.61 2.36
N ASP A 49 -5.05 6.68 2.77
CA ASP A 49 -4.47 8.03 2.87
C ASP A 49 -3.29 8.13 3.85
N ASN A 50 -3.17 7.22 4.82
CA ASN A 50 -2.04 7.17 5.76
C ASN A 50 -0.86 6.33 5.24
N PHE A 51 -0.85 6.00 3.95
CA PHE A 51 0.16 5.16 3.30
C PHE A 51 0.27 3.75 3.86
N TYR A 52 -0.78 3.23 4.51
CA TYR A 52 -0.83 1.80 4.80
C TYR A 52 -1.28 1.04 3.58
N CYS A 53 -0.61 -0.07 3.32
CA CYS A 53 -0.90 -0.98 2.23
C CYS A 53 -1.47 -2.30 2.78
N TYR A 54 -2.54 -2.78 2.16
CA TYR A 54 -3.31 -3.94 2.61
C TYR A 54 -3.53 -4.92 1.45
N PRO A 55 -3.34 -6.23 1.64
CA PRO A 55 -3.72 -7.22 0.64
C PRO A 55 -5.24 -7.18 0.42
N GLN A 56 -5.67 -7.18 -0.84
CA GLN A 56 -7.09 -7.09 -1.18
C GLN A 56 -7.60 -8.39 -1.79
N CYS A 57 -8.64 -8.94 -1.18
CA CYS A 57 -9.37 -10.11 -1.65
C CYS A 57 -10.15 -9.79 -2.95
N GLN A 58 -10.52 -10.83 -3.70
CA GLN A 58 -11.26 -10.69 -4.96
C GLN A 58 -12.63 -9.99 -4.79
N ASN A 59 -13.22 -10.05 -3.60
CA ASN A 59 -14.48 -9.40 -3.28
C ASN A 59 -14.33 -7.93 -2.83
N GLY A 60 -13.10 -7.39 -2.81
CA GLY A 60 -12.80 -6.01 -2.41
C GLY A 60 -12.46 -5.84 -0.92
N ASP A 61 -12.62 -6.89 -0.09
CA ASP A 61 -12.20 -6.86 1.30
C ASP A 61 -10.68 -6.74 1.43
N ILE A 62 -10.21 -6.15 2.53
CA ILE A 62 -8.80 -6.01 2.86
C ILE A 62 -8.42 -6.87 4.06
N VAL A 63 -7.16 -7.31 4.06
CA VAL A 63 -6.55 -8.03 5.18
C VAL A 63 -5.69 -7.06 6.00
N ARG A 64 -5.91 -7.00 7.31
CA ARG A 64 -5.15 -6.12 8.21
C ARG A 64 -4.96 -6.71 9.59
N ASN A 65 -3.91 -6.30 10.29
CA ASN A 65 -3.81 -6.48 11.73
C ASN A 65 -4.81 -5.54 12.42
N SER A 66 -5.45 -6.02 13.48
CA SER A 66 -6.35 -5.24 14.31
C SER A 66 -6.19 -5.62 15.77
N LEU A 67 -6.36 -4.61 16.63
CA LEU A 67 -6.46 -4.81 18.07
C LEU A 67 -7.87 -5.30 18.42
N MET A 68 -7.96 -6.47 19.01
CA MET A 68 -9.21 -7.09 19.45
C MET A 68 -9.68 -6.50 20.78
N ALA A 69 -10.95 -6.74 21.13
CA ALA A 69 -11.54 -6.26 22.39
C ALA A 69 -10.83 -6.77 23.65
N ASP A 70 -10.17 -7.93 23.55
CA ASP A 70 -9.37 -8.54 24.63
C ASP A 70 -7.94 -7.94 24.72
N GLY A 71 -7.58 -7.01 23.84
CA GLY A 71 -6.25 -6.41 23.78
C GLY A 71 -5.20 -7.25 23.03
N SER A 72 -5.59 -8.39 22.48
CA SER A 72 -4.76 -9.19 21.57
C SER A 72 -4.81 -8.64 20.15
N GLU A 73 -3.73 -8.87 19.40
CA GLU A 73 -3.64 -8.52 17.98
C GLU A 73 -3.98 -9.74 17.12
N ALA A 74 -4.79 -9.53 16.09
CA ALA A 74 -5.10 -10.58 15.14
C ALA A 74 -5.32 -10.05 13.73
N VAL A 75 -4.92 -10.85 12.75
CA VAL A 75 -5.15 -10.58 11.34
C VAL A 75 -6.62 -10.87 11.02
N VAL A 76 -7.31 -9.86 10.50
CA VAL A 76 -8.73 -9.91 10.16
C VAL A 76 -8.95 -9.49 8.71
N VAL A 77 -10.09 -9.94 8.18
CA VAL A 77 -10.60 -9.52 6.87
C VAL A 77 -11.76 -8.54 7.13
N THR A 78 -11.66 -7.34 6.57
CA THR A 78 -12.67 -6.29 6.71
C THR A 78 -12.97 -5.68 5.35
N ASN A 79 -14.19 -5.17 5.15
CA ASN A 79 -14.49 -4.37 3.97
C ASN A 79 -13.49 -3.21 3.88
N ALA A 80 -12.92 -2.99 2.68
CA ALA A 80 -12.15 -1.79 2.43
C ALA A 80 -13.05 -0.59 2.74
N PRO A 81 -12.57 0.44 3.48
CA PRO A 81 -13.32 1.66 3.59
C PRO A 81 -13.59 2.16 2.17
N GLU A 82 -14.84 2.52 1.88
CA GLU A 82 -15.20 3.13 0.62
C GLU A 82 -14.24 4.30 0.44
N CYS A 83 -13.38 4.25 -0.59
CA CYS A 83 -12.56 5.40 -0.94
C CYS A 83 -13.58 6.49 -1.27
N THR A 84 -13.83 7.41 -0.32
CA THR A 84 -14.78 8.49 -0.53
C THR A 84 -14.13 9.38 -1.57
N GLU A 85 -14.34 9.06 -2.85
CA GLU A 85 -14.08 9.99 -3.91
C GLU A 85 -14.88 11.23 -3.54
N TYR A 86 -14.16 12.29 -3.18
CA TYR A 86 -14.74 13.61 -3.01
C TYR A 86 -15.34 13.98 -4.36
N THR A 87 -16.59 13.60 -4.60
CA THR A 87 -17.38 14.11 -5.71
C THR A 87 -17.67 15.54 -5.35
N ALA A 88 -16.79 16.44 -5.81
CA ALA A 88 -17.05 17.87 -5.78
C ALA A 88 -18.39 18.10 -6.50
N HIS A 89 -19.39 18.55 -5.74
CA HIS A 89 -20.70 18.94 -6.25
C HIS A 89 -20.67 20.39 -6.74
#